data_AF-A0A2V6K1E6-F1
#
_entry.id   AF-A0A2V6K1E6-F1
#
_cell.length_a   1.000
_cell.length_b   1.000
_cell.length_c   1.000
_cell.angle_alpha   90.00
_cell.angle_beta   90.00
_cell.angle_gamma   90.00
#
_symmetry.space_group_name_H-M   'P 1'
#
loop_
_entity.id
_entity.type
_entity.pdbx_description
1 polymer ?
#
loop_
_entity_poly.entity_id
_entity_poly.type
_entity_poly.pdbx_seq_one_letter_code
_entity_poly.pdbx_strand_id
1 'polypeptide(L)'
;MELIEVLAALATILAAGFGAFTLILRNPKCLSLPEQLALSWLGGTGIVSLSIWLLGFVLSGPALFFIVCFVCVALPLVAWKTKGAFRFHELREANRIELALACILAVEILAVGYLAFAHTLGWDGLLNWEIKARYAFANGGVMPAAYFQDAGRAFSHPDYPLAIPFTELWLYFWLGEASQFWAKIIFPIYYASGAVLLVAINARLTGKIWAAFVAGIVLFFVPQITVEVGSVIFGYADFPLSVFYLAAIGYLLCANRNSDNNDFFRTYAVCLAFLPWVKREGVILWLIAAICGVFVIWRSKRSPKYLSALLPGLCIVLAWRIYLSQIHAVSSSDFMEINLVNLRANIHRLGPILSGFASEFTDLNVWGLFWLVAGLAGV
;
A
#
# COMPACT_ATOMS: atom_id res chain seq x y z
N MET A 1 10.71 -8.73 25.47
CA MET A 1 11.71 -8.34 24.46
C MET A 1 10.99 -8.10 23.15
N GLU A 2 10.22 -9.07 22.67
CA GLU A 2 9.40 -9.02 21.42
C GLU A 2 8.71 -7.69 21.10
N LEU A 3 7.98 -7.08 22.04
CA LEU A 3 7.26 -5.83 21.77
C LEU A 3 8.20 -4.66 21.39
N ILE A 4 9.38 -4.56 22.01
CA ILE A 4 10.34 -3.48 21.72
C ILE A 4 10.89 -3.66 20.31
N GLU A 5 11.20 -4.89 19.91
CA GLU A 5 11.70 -5.22 18.58
C GLU A 5 10.66 -4.90 17.50
N VAL A 6 9.40 -5.26 17.72
CA VAL A 6 8.29 -4.93 16.82
C VAL A 6 8.13 -3.41 16.70
N LEU A 7 8.12 -2.68 17.83
CA LEU A 7 8.02 -1.23 17.81
C LEU A 7 9.19 -0.58 17.06
N ALA A 8 10.41 -1.11 17.19
CA ALA A 8 11.58 -0.61 16.46
C ALA A 8 11.46 -0.89 14.95
N ALA A 9 10.95 -2.06 14.57
CA ALA A 9 10.68 -2.40 13.17
C ALA A 9 9.64 -1.46 12.55
N LEU A 10 8.53 -1.21 13.23
CA LEU A 10 7.49 -0.29 12.79
C LEU A 10 8.00 1.16 12.75
N ALA A 11 8.76 1.59 13.76
CA ALA A 11 9.35 2.92 13.81
C ALA A 11 10.32 3.18 12.66
N THR A 12 11.12 2.19 12.26
CA THR A 12 12.04 2.32 11.13
C THR A 12 11.32 2.38 9.78
N ILE A 13 10.24 1.63 9.60
CA ILE A 13 9.35 1.77 8.44
C ILE A 13 8.78 3.19 8.38
N LEU A 14 8.17 3.66 9.48
CA LEU A 14 7.58 5.00 9.55
C LEU A 14 8.64 6.09 9.33
N ALA A 15 9.83 5.96 9.90
CA ALA A 15 10.93 6.90 9.74
C ALA A 15 11.38 7.02 8.28
N ALA A 16 11.52 5.89 7.58
CA ALA A 16 11.88 5.86 6.17
C ALA A 16 10.84 6.60 5.31
N GLY A 17 9.56 6.27 5.48
CA GLY A 17 8.47 6.92 4.76
C GLY A 17 8.35 8.41 5.07
N PHE A 18 8.41 8.78 6.35
CA PHE A 18 8.32 10.17 6.79
C PHE A 18 9.45 11.02 6.23
N GLY A 19 10.69 10.52 6.28
CA GLY A 19 11.86 11.16 5.70
C GLY A 19 11.72 11.37 4.20
N ALA A 20 11.30 10.33 3.47
CA ALA A 20 11.11 10.41 2.02
C ALA A 20 10.00 11.39 1.62
N PHE A 21 8.83 11.34 2.28
CA PHE A 21 7.75 12.29 2.02
C PHE A 21 8.17 13.72 2.34
N THR A 22 8.90 13.96 3.43
CA THR A 22 9.40 15.30 3.78
C THR A 22 10.39 15.84 2.74
N LEU A 23 11.23 14.99 2.16
CA LEU A 23 12.14 15.37 1.07
C LEU A 23 11.38 15.72 -0.22
N ILE A 24 10.34 14.94 -0.54
CA ILE A 24 9.55 15.08 -1.77
C ILE A 24 8.60 16.28 -1.70
N LEU A 25 7.95 16.52 -0.57
CA LEU A 25 6.97 17.59 -0.41
C LEU A 25 7.66 18.96 -0.26
N ARG A 26 7.07 20.00 -0.88
CA ARG A 26 7.55 21.38 -0.71
C ARG A 26 6.99 22.00 0.55
N ASN A 27 5.73 21.75 0.84
CA ASN A 27 4.99 22.29 1.98
C ASN A 27 4.25 21.15 2.72
N PRO A 28 4.92 20.45 3.65
CA PRO A 28 4.31 19.36 4.40
C PRO A 28 3.11 19.83 5.26
N LYS A 29 2.93 21.13 5.48
CA LYS A 29 1.78 21.69 6.23
C LYS A 29 0.42 21.44 5.54
N CYS A 30 0.41 21.00 4.28
CA CYS A 30 -0.83 20.63 3.59
C CYS A 30 -1.41 19.29 4.09
N LEU A 31 -0.63 18.51 4.85
CA LEU A 31 -1.02 17.21 5.36
C LEU A 31 -1.15 17.26 6.89
N SER A 32 -2.18 16.62 7.43
CA SER A 32 -2.35 16.47 8.89
C SER A 32 -1.36 15.45 9.46
N LEU A 33 -1.11 15.45 10.77
CA LEU A 33 -0.22 14.45 11.38
C LEU A 33 -0.68 13.00 11.15
N PRO A 34 -1.97 12.64 11.37
CA PRO A 34 -2.44 11.27 11.10
C PRO A 34 -2.22 10.85 9.64
N GLU A 35 -2.45 11.77 8.71
CA GLU A 35 -2.25 11.53 7.28
C GLU A 35 -0.78 11.39 6.92
N GLN A 36 0.10 12.20 7.52
CA GLN A 36 1.55 12.03 7.37
C GLN A 36 1.99 10.67 7.88
N LEU A 37 1.47 10.19 9.02
CA LEU A 37 1.77 8.86 9.54
C LEU A 37 1.27 7.75 8.61
N ALA A 38 0.03 7.86 8.11
CA ALA A 38 -0.54 6.90 7.16
C ALA A 38 0.27 6.84 5.85
N LEU A 39 0.63 7.99 5.28
CA LEU A 39 1.50 8.06 4.11
C LEU A 39 2.92 7.55 4.41
N SER A 40 3.44 7.83 5.60
CA SER A 40 4.75 7.32 6.03
C SER A 40 4.75 5.80 6.16
N TRP A 41 3.63 5.19 6.57
CA TRP A 41 3.48 3.75 6.52
C TRP A 41 3.57 3.22 5.08
N LEU A 42 2.75 3.74 4.16
CA LEU A 42 2.76 3.34 2.74
C LEU A 42 4.14 3.54 2.08
N GLY A 43 4.72 4.74 2.22
CA GLY A 43 6.03 5.03 1.65
C GLY A 43 7.13 4.20 2.31
N GLY A 44 7.04 4.01 3.62
CA GLY A 44 8.00 3.24 4.41
C GLY A 44 8.04 1.78 3.99
N THR A 45 6.88 1.12 3.87
CA THR A 45 6.81 -0.30 3.45
C THR A 45 7.36 -0.47 2.05
N GLY A 46 7.04 0.46 1.13
CA GLY A 46 7.62 0.50 -0.21
C GLY A 46 9.14 0.67 -0.22
N ILE A 47 9.67 1.62 0.56
CA ILE A 47 11.12 1.91 0.62
C ILE A 47 11.89 0.76 1.26
N VAL A 48 11.43 0.27 2.42
CA VAL A 48 12.11 -0.81 3.16
C VAL A 48 12.14 -2.07 2.32
N SER A 49 11.00 -2.48 1.75
CA SER A 49 10.94 -3.68 0.90
C SER A 49 11.79 -3.56 -0.37
N LEU A 50 11.76 -2.42 -1.08
CA LEU A 50 12.65 -2.22 -2.23
C LEU A 50 14.13 -2.19 -1.82
N SER A 51 14.46 -1.63 -0.66
CA SER A 51 15.84 -1.59 -0.16
C SER A 51 16.35 -2.99 0.15
N ILE A 52 15.54 -3.82 0.82
CA ILE A 52 15.87 -5.23 1.06
C ILE A 52 16.11 -5.95 -0.27
N TRP A 53 15.23 -5.77 -1.25
CA TRP A 53 15.37 -6.41 -2.56
C TRP A 53 16.62 -5.97 -3.31
N LEU A 54 16.85 -4.66 -3.45
CA LEU A 54 17.97 -4.11 -4.21
C LEU A 54 19.32 -4.36 -3.53
N LEU A 55 19.39 -4.25 -2.21
CA LEU A 55 20.63 -4.51 -1.47
C LEU A 55 20.87 -6.02 -1.32
N GLY A 56 19.81 -6.83 -1.35
CA GLY A 56 19.86 -8.29 -1.31
C GLY A 56 20.62 -8.95 -2.46
N PHE A 57 20.88 -8.22 -3.56
CA PHE A 57 21.75 -8.69 -4.64
C PHE A 57 23.23 -8.77 -4.23
N VAL A 58 23.65 -8.01 -3.22
CA VAL A 58 25.06 -7.89 -2.81
C VAL A 58 25.28 -8.25 -1.34
N LEU A 59 24.27 -8.02 -0.50
CA LEU A 59 24.33 -8.21 0.94
C LEU A 59 23.31 -9.25 1.40
N SER A 60 23.65 -9.96 2.47
CA SER A 60 22.73 -10.86 3.16
C SER A 60 22.99 -10.84 4.67
N GLY A 61 22.07 -11.43 5.43
CA GLY A 61 22.15 -11.58 6.88
C GLY A 61 22.25 -10.23 7.61
N PRO A 62 23.07 -10.14 8.68
CA PRO A 62 23.21 -8.92 9.46
C PRO A 62 23.63 -7.69 8.65
N ALA A 63 24.47 -7.85 7.63
CA ALA A 63 24.93 -6.73 6.81
C ALA A 63 23.76 -6.07 6.05
N LEU A 64 22.88 -6.88 5.44
CA LEU A 64 21.67 -6.38 4.78
C LEU A 64 20.77 -5.63 5.77
N PHE A 65 20.52 -6.23 6.94
CA PHE A 65 19.73 -5.61 8.00
C PHE A 65 20.28 -4.24 8.42
N PHE A 66 21.58 -4.14 8.75
CA PHE A 66 22.17 -2.89 9.21
C PHE A 66 22.19 -1.79 8.16
N ILE A 67 22.42 -2.13 6.88
CA ILE A 67 22.38 -1.14 5.80
C ILE A 67 20.95 -0.65 5.54
N VAL A 68 19.94 -1.52 5.58
CA VAL A 68 18.54 -1.10 5.46
C VAL A 68 18.14 -0.22 6.66
N CYS A 69 18.53 -0.58 7.89
CA CYS A 69 18.36 0.27 9.07
C CYS A 69 19.01 1.65 8.88
N PHE A 70 20.21 1.69 8.32
CA PHE A 70 20.89 2.95 8.01
C PHE A 70 20.09 3.79 7.01
N VAL A 71 19.51 3.21 5.95
CA VAL A 71 18.62 3.92 5.02
C VAL A 71 17.41 4.51 5.75
N CYS A 72 16.75 3.72 6.61
CA CYS A 72 15.58 4.17 7.39
C CYS A 72 15.88 5.38 8.28
N VAL A 73 17.08 5.44 8.87
CA VAL A 73 17.52 6.55 9.73
C VAL A 73 18.08 7.71 8.93
N ALA A 74 18.80 7.45 7.83
CA ALA A 74 19.42 8.48 7.01
C ALA A 74 18.39 9.37 6.32
N LEU A 75 17.28 8.82 5.83
CA LEU A 75 16.22 9.57 5.15
C LEU A 75 15.66 10.74 6.00
N PRO A 76 15.15 10.53 7.22
CA PRO A 76 14.67 11.63 8.05
C PRO A 76 15.79 12.57 8.50
N LEU A 77 17.02 12.10 8.72
CA LEU A 77 18.16 12.98 9.04
C LEU A 77 18.50 13.92 7.88
N VAL A 78 18.52 13.41 6.65
CA VAL A 78 18.72 14.21 5.43
C VAL A 78 17.55 15.17 5.24
N ALA A 79 16.31 14.73 5.48
CA ALA A 79 15.13 15.58 5.45
C ALA A 79 15.23 16.73 6.44
N TRP A 80 15.61 16.44 7.69
CA TRP A 80 15.80 17.45 8.73
C TRP A 80 16.90 18.45 8.34
N LYS A 81 18.05 17.96 7.85
CA LYS A 81 19.16 18.83 7.44
C LYS A 81 18.79 19.74 6.26
N THR A 82 17.97 19.26 5.33
CA THR A 82 17.62 20.00 4.10
C THR A 82 16.41 20.93 4.26
N LYS A 83 15.45 20.57 5.12
CA LYS A 83 14.18 21.31 5.30
C LYS A 83 14.08 22.04 6.64
N GLY A 84 15.02 21.81 7.56
CA GLY A 84 14.96 22.29 8.93
C GLY A 84 14.01 21.45 9.79
N ALA A 85 13.70 21.96 10.99
CA ALA A 85 12.84 21.25 11.95
C ALA A 85 11.50 20.85 11.32
N PHE A 86 11.06 19.63 11.61
CA PHE A 86 9.77 19.13 11.16
C PHE A 86 8.65 20.04 11.67
N ARG A 87 7.86 20.58 10.74
CA ARG A 87 6.74 21.46 11.06
C ARG A 87 5.46 20.68 10.87
N PHE A 88 4.80 20.37 11.97
CA PHE A 88 3.47 19.79 11.95
C PHE A 88 2.44 20.91 11.74
N HIS A 89 1.35 20.59 11.03
CA HIS A 89 0.21 21.49 10.96
C HIS A 89 -0.38 21.65 12.36
N GLU A 90 -0.70 22.87 12.77
CA GLU A 90 -1.37 23.11 14.04
C GLU A 90 -2.67 22.32 14.07
N LEU A 91 -2.89 21.56 15.15
CA LEU A 91 -4.12 20.80 15.30
C LEU A 91 -5.26 21.81 15.42
N ARG A 92 -6.15 21.79 14.42
CA ARG A 92 -7.41 22.51 14.52
C ARG A 92 -8.16 21.98 15.74
N GLU A 93 -8.75 22.88 16.53
CA GLU A 93 -9.65 22.48 17.61
C GLU A 93 -10.82 21.66 17.01
N ALA A 94 -10.91 20.39 17.43
CA ALA A 94 -11.99 19.50 17.03
C ALA A 94 -13.23 19.83 17.85
N ASN A 95 -14.39 19.92 17.20
CA ASN A 95 -15.64 20.02 17.94
C ASN A 95 -15.99 18.67 18.60
N ARG A 96 -16.97 18.69 19.53
CA ARG A 96 -17.36 17.48 20.28
C ARG A 96 -17.82 16.33 19.39
N ILE A 97 -18.48 16.63 18.26
CA ILE A 97 -18.98 15.63 17.32
C ILE A 97 -17.80 14.96 16.60
N GLU A 98 -16.85 15.75 16.11
CA GLU A 98 -15.63 15.25 15.47
C GLU A 98 -14.79 14.41 16.43
N LEU A 99 -14.67 14.83 17.69
CA LEU A 99 -13.98 14.05 18.71
C LEU A 99 -14.69 12.71 18.96
N ALA A 100 -16.02 12.71 19.09
CA ALA A 100 -16.79 11.48 19.26
C ALA A 100 -16.62 10.54 18.05
N LEU A 101 -16.69 11.05 16.83
CA LEU A 101 -16.47 10.28 15.61
C LEU A 101 -15.04 9.75 15.50
N ALA A 102 -14.03 10.55 15.86
CA ALA A 102 -12.64 10.12 15.91
C ALA A 102 -12.43 9.00 16.95
N CYS A 103 -13.09 9.09 18.11
CA CYS A 103 -13.07 8.03 19.12
C CYS A 103 -13.72 6.73 18.59
N ILE A 104 -14.85 6.83 17.90
CA ILE A 104 -15.51 5.66 17.28
C ILE A 104 -14.56 5.00 16.26
N LEU A 105 -13.96 5.79 15.38
CA LEU A 105 -13.01 5.28 14.39
C LEU A 105 -11.77 4.65 15.06
N ALA A 106 -11.29 5.22 16.17
CA ALA A 106 -10.19 4.64 16.92
C ALA A 106 -10.56 3.28 17.53
N VAL A 107 -11.76 3.17 18.13
CA VAL A 107 -12.27 1.89 18.68
C VAL A 107 -12.40 0.84 17.58
N GLU A 108 -12.88 1.24 16.41
CA GLU A 108 -13.00 0.38 15.24
C GLU A 108 -11.64 -0.14 14.76
N ILE A 109 -10.64 0.73 14.62
CA ILE A 109 -9.27 0.33 14.25
C ILE A 109 -8.73 -0.68 15.28
N LEU A 110 -8.97 -0.45 16.58
CA LEU A 110 -8.59 -1.39 17.64
C LEU A 110 -9.34 -2.72 17.54
N ALA A 111 -10.62 -2.71 17.18
CA ALA A 111 -11.43 -3.90 16.99
C ALA A 111 -10.93 -4.73 15.79
N VAL A 112 -10.63 -4.10 14.65
CA VAL A 112 -10.01 -4.76 13.49
C VAL A 112 -8.64 -5.33 13.86
N GLY A 113 -7.85 -4.58 14.62
CA GLY A 113 -6.59 -5.06 15.18
C GLY A 113 -6.78 -6.34 16.00
N TYR A 114 -7.69 -6.31 16.97
CA TYR A 114 -8.02 -7.47 17.79
C TYR A 114 -8.46 -8.66 16.93
N LEU A 115 -9.37 -8.45 15.97
CA LEU A 115 -9.87 -9.51 15.09
C LEU A 115 -8.78 -10.12 14.21
N ALA A 116 -7.86 -9.31 13.69
CA ALA A 116 -6.71 -9.81 12.94
C ALA A 116 -5.81 -10.70 13.81
N PHE A 117 -5.64 -10.37 15.10
CA PHE A 117 -4.89 -11.23 16.02
C PHE A 117 -5.66 -12.49 16.44
N ALA A 118 -6.99 -12.41 16.54
CA ALA A 118 -7.86 -13.55 16.86
C ALA A 118 -7.93 -14.60 15.74
N HIS A 119 -7.71 -14.20 14.49
CA HIS A 119 -7.70 -15.11 13.33
C HIS A 119 -6.28 -15.51 12.92
N THR A 120 -6.15 -16.66 12.27
CA THR A 120 -4.93 -17.01 11.53
C THR A 120 -4.90 -16.26 10.21
N LEU A 121 -3.71 -16.07 9.64
CA LEU A 121 -3.62 -15.66 8.24
C LEU A 121 -4.43 -16.64 7.39
N GLY A 122 -5.20 -16.13 6.43
CA GLY A 122 -5.91 -16.97 5.48
C GLY A 122 -4.94 -17.59 4.48
N TRP A 123 -5.45 -18.43 3.59
CA TRP A 123 -4.62 -19.24 2.71
C TRP A 123 -3.76 -18.37 1.77
N ASP A 124 -4.25 -17.25 1.26
CA ASP A 124 -3.48 -16.32 0.43
C ASP A 124 -2.36 -15.65 1.27
N GLY A 125 -2.75 -15.15 2.45
CA GLY A 125 -1.87 -14.72 3.55
C GLY A 125 -0.65 -15.61 3.73
N LEU A 126 -0.90 -16.90 3.95
CA LEU A 126 0.10 -17.91 4.22
C LEU A 126 0.92 -18.29 2.99
N LEU A 127 0.24 -18.65 1.90
CA LEU A 127 0.84 -19.36 0.78
C LEU A 127 1.47 -18.43 -0.26
N ASN A 128 1.10 -17.15 -0.30
CA ASN A 128 1.64 -16.20 -1.26
C ASN A 128 2.60 -15.18 -0.62
N TRP A 129 2.38 -14.85 0.66
CA TRP A 129 3.10 -13.76 1.33
C TRP A 129 4.03 -14.27 2.43
N GLU A 130 3.47 -14.97 3.42
CA GLU A 130 4.22 -15.40 4.60
C GLU A 130 5.29 -16.44 4.29
N ILE A 131 4.99 -17.38 3.40
CA ILE A 131 5.97 -18.37 2.96
C ILE A 131 7.22 -17.72 2.36
N LYS A 132 7.06 -16.66 1.56
CA LYS A 132 8.18 -15.93 0.95
C LYS A 132 9.00 -15.20 2.00
N ALA A 133 8.33 -14.57 2.96
CA ALA A 133 9.01 -13.93 4.09
C ALA A 133 9.86 -14.92 4.89
N ARG A 134 9.33 -16.12 5.17
CA ARG A 134 10.07 -17.21 5.84
C ARG A 134 11.25 -17.70 5.03
N TYR A 135 11.08 -17.92 3.73
CA TYR A 135 12.17 -18.33 2.83
C TYR A 135 13.28 -17.28 2.81
N ALA A 136 12.92 -16.00 2.64
CA ALA A 136 13.89 -14.93 2.65
C ALA A 136 14.61 -14.86 4.02
N PHE A 137 13.88 -14.94 5.13
CA PHE A 137 14.46 -14.90 6.47
C PHE A 137 15.47 -16.01 6.71
N ALA A 138 15.12 -17.25 6.36
CA ALA A 138 16.01 -18.42 6.46
C ALA A 138 17.28 -18.28 5.58
N ASN A 139 17.24 -17.41 4.58
CA ASN A 139 18.35 -17.13 3.65
C ASN A 139 18.95 -15.71 3.86
N GLY A 140 18.85 -15.16 5.08
CA GLY A 140 19.47 -13.88 5.42
C GLY A 140 18.84 -12.68 4.69
N GLY A 141 17.55 -12.74 4.39
CA GLY A 141 16.77 -11.71 3.68
C GLY A 141 16.80 -11.77 2.17
N VAL A 142 17.44 -12.79 1.58
CA VAL A 142 17.50 -12.96 0.13
C VAL A 142 16.60 -14.11 -0.29
N MET A 143 15.77 -13.92 -1.31
CA MET A 143 14.98 -15.01 -1.88
C MET A 143 15.88 -15.95 -2.69
N PRO A 144 15.95 -17.26 -2.39
CA PRO A 144 16.78 -18.18 -3.14
C PRO A 144 16.21 -18.39 -4.56
N ALA A 145 17.08 -18.42 -5.57
CA ALA A 145 16.65 -18.62 -6.97
C ALA A 145 15.83 -19.91 -7.15
N ALA A 146 16.17 -20.97 -6.41
CA ALA A 146 15.44 -22.24 -6.41
C ALA A 146 13.95 -22.08 -6.06
N TYR A 147 13.57 -21.11 -5.22
CA TYR A 147 12.16 -20.85 -4.92
C TYR A 147 11.39 -20.43 -6.18
N PHE A 148 11.99 -19.58 -7.02
CA PHE A 148 11.35 -19.07 -8.21
C PHE A 148 11.33 -20.09 -9.35
N GLN A 149 12.33 -20.97 -9.41
CA GLN A 149 12.49 -21.97 -10.48
C GLN A 149 11.71 -23.26 -10.23
N ASP A 150 11.26 -23.50 -9.00
CA ASP A 150 10.55 -24.72 -8.62
C ASP A 150 9.10 -24.71 -9.12
N ALA A 151 8.79 -25.58 -10.09
CA ALA A 151 7.43 -25.76 -10.60
C ALA A 151 6.43 -26.18 -9.51
N GLY A 152 6.90 -26.88 -8.47
CA GLY A 152 6.11 -27.22 -7.29
C GLY A 152 5.68 -26.00 -6.46
N ARG A 153 6.22 -24.80 -6.75
CA ARG A 153 5.88 -23.53 -6.09
C ARG A 153 4.98 -22.62 -6.92
N ALA A 154 4.50 -23.06 -8.07
CA ALA A 154 3.63 -22.25 -8.92
C ALA A 154 2.38 -21.71 -8.19
N PHE A 155 1.83 -22.48 -7.25
CA PHE A 155 0.68 -22.09 -6.42
C PHE A 155 0.93 -20.87 -5.53
N SER A 156 2.21 -20.55 -5.24
CA SER A 156 2.61 -19.46 -4.34
C SER A 156 2.83 -18.12 -5.09
N HIS A 157 2.45 -18.09 -6.37
CA HIS A 157 2.69 -17.00 -7.31
C HIS A 157 4.12 -16.43 -7.21
N PRO A 158 5.16 -17.16 -7.63
CA PRO A 158 6.55 -16.70 -7.53
C PRO A 158 6.81 -15.36 -8.24
N ASP A 159 5.96 -15.01 -9.21
CA ASP A 159 5.98 -13.77 -9.97
C ASP A 159 5.33 -12.58 -9.25
N TYR A 160 4.64 -12.80 -8.13
CA TYR A 160 4.12 -11.72 -7.31
C TYR A 160 5.27 -10.92 -6.65
N PRO A 161 5.21 -9.57 -6.70
CA PRO A 161 6.17 -8.69 -6.04
C PRO A 161 6.38 -8.95 -4.54
N LEU A 162 7.47 -8.40 -4.01
CA LEU A 162 7.96 -8.73 -2.66
C LEU A 162 7.63 -7.69 -1.59
N ALA A 163 6.78 -6.68 -1.84
CA ALA A 163 6.49 -5.64 -0.84
C ALA A 163 5.95 -6.19 0.49
N ILE A 164 4.88 -6.98 0.45
CA ILE A 164 4.27 -7.57 1.65
C ILE A 164 5.21 -8.60 2.29
N PRO A 165 5.76 -9.59 1.54
CA PRO A 165 6.76 -10.52 2.08
C PRO A 165 7.94 -9.82 2.76
N PHE A 166 8.46 -8.73 2.18
CA PHE A 166 9.62 -8.05 2.74
C PHE A 166 9.28 -7.09 3.87
N THR A 167 8.01 -6.69 3.99
CA THR A 167 7.51 -6.01 5.20
C THR A 167 7.43 -7.00 6.36
N GLU A 168 6.96 -8.23 6.12
CA GLU A 168 6.98 -9.31 7.12
C GLU A 168 8.41 -9.73 7.50
N LEU A 169 9.28 -9.93 6.51
CA LEU A 169 10.70 -10.19 6.72
C LEU A 169 11.37 -9.13 7.60
N TRP A 170 11.00 -7.86 7.42
CA TRP A 170 11.54 -6.77 8.24
C TRP A 170 11.21 -6.99 9.71
N LEU A 171 9.98 -7.38 10.05
CA LEU A 171 9.61 -7.75 11.42
C LEU A 171 10.46 -8.94 11.91
N TYR A 172 10.66 -9.96 11.06
CA TYR A 172 11.45 -11.14 11.42
C TYR A 172 12.91 -10.81 11.71
N PHE A 173 13.52 -9.88 10.96
CA PHE A 173 14.87 -9.42 11.25
C PHE A 173 15.02 -8.76 12.62
N TRP A 174 14.04 -7.94 13.01
CA TRP A 174 14.07 -7.31 14.33
C TRP A 174 13.81 -8.31 15.45
N LEU A 175 12.88 -9.25 15.25
CA LEU A 175 12.55 -10.29 16.22
C LEU A 175 13.65 -11.36 16.36
N GLY A 176 14.46 -11.56 15.31
CA GLY A 176 15.42 -12.67 15.25
C GLY A 176 14.77 -14.03 14.97
N GLU A 177 13.46 -14.09 14.70
CA GLU A 177 12.72 -15.29 14.34
C GLU A 177 11.53 -14.99 13.42
N ALA A 178 11.07 -16.01 12.68
CA ALA A 178 9.90 -15.92 11.83
C ALA A 178 8.59 -16.16 12.62
N SER A 179 8.03 -15.08 13.17
CA SER A 179 6.81 -15.11 13.98
C SER A 179 5.57 -14.63 13.20
N GLN A 180 4.74 -15.59 12.78
CA GLN A 180 3.47 -15.32 12.11
C GLN A 180 2.54 -14.43 12.97
N PHE A 181 2.58 -14.59 14.29
CA PHE A 181 1.78 -13.80 15.22
C PHE A 181 2.04 -12.31 15.02
N TRP A 182 3.32 -11.91 15.02
CA TRP A 182 3.71 -10.51 14.84
C TRP A 182 3.55 -10.01 13.41
N ALA A 183 3.73 -10.87 12.39
CA ALA A 183 3.47 -10.50 10.99
C ALA A 183 2.06 -9.93 10.76
N LYS A 184 1.06 -10.43 11.50
CA LYS A 184 -0.33 -9.97 11.41
C LYS A 184 -0.53 -8.49 11.74
N ILE A 185 0.38 -7.84 12.48
CA ILE A 185 0.28 -6.41 12.82
C ILE A 185 0.26 -5.50 11.58
N ILE A 186 0.85 -5.96 10.46
CA ILE A 186 0.98 -5.20 9.22
C ILE A 186 -0.40 -4.79 8.68
N PHE A 187 -1.37 -5.70 8.71
CA PHE A 187 -2.67 -5.51 8.06
C PHE A 187 -3.58 -4.53 8.81
N PRO A 188 -3.72 -4.58 10.16
CA PRO A 188 -4.37 -3.52 10.92
C PRO A 188 -3.74 -2.14 10.75
N ILE A 189 -2.43 -2.04 10.55
CA ILE A 189 -1.80 -0.74 10.27
C ILE A 189 -2.18 -0.24 8.87
N TYR A 190 -2.27 -1.12 7.87
CA TYR A 190 -2.86 -0.76 6.58
C TYR A 190 -4.33 -0.35 6.72
N TYR A 191 -5.13 -1.01 7.57
CA TYR A 191 -6.50 -0.60 7.88
C TYR A 191 -6.55 0.82 8.44
N ALA A 192 -5.80 1.07 9.51
CA ALA A 192 -5.70 2.39 10.13
C ALA A 192 -5.27 3.46 9.13
N SER A 193 -4.27 3.14 8.29
CA SER A 193 -3.78 4.05 7.25
C SER A 193 -4.86 4.33 6.20
N GLY A 194 -5.54 3.30 5.71
CA GLY A 194 -6.62 3.43 4.73
C GLY A 194 -7.80 4.26 5.26
N ALA A 195 -8.23 3.98 6.49
CA ALA A 195 -9.30 4.73 7.14
C ALA A 195 -8.94 6.20 7.34
N VAL A 196 -7.74 6.48 7.86
CA VAL A 196 -7.25 7.86 8.03
C VAL A 196 -7.14 8.60 6.70
N LEU A 197 -6.61 7.94 5.66
CA LEU A 197 -6.50 8.52 4.32
C LEU A 197 -7.88 8.77 3.71
N LEU A 198 -8.83 7.85 3.87
CA LEU A 198 -10.20 8.01 3.40
C LEU A 198 -10.86 9.24 4.04
N VAL A 199 -10.75 9.39 5.37
CA VAL A 199 -11.23 10.57 6.10
C VAL A 199 -10.52 11.83 5.59
N ALA A 200 -9.19 11.82 5.47
CA ALA A 200 -8.43 13.00 5.07
C ALA A 200 -8.72 13.44 3.62
N ILE A 201 -8.85 12.50 2.70
CA ILE A 201 -9.19 12.75 1.29
C ILE A 201 -10.64 13.23 1.19
N ASN A 202 -11.59 12.53 1.80
CA ASN A 202 -13.00 12.91 1.75
C ASN A 202 -13.25 14.28 2.39
N ALA A 203 -12.60 14.59 3.51
CA ALA A 203 -12.74 15.91 4.13
C ALA A 203 -12.29 17.04 3.20
N ARG A 204 -11.25 16.81 2.38
CA ARG A 204 -10.78 17.78 1.37
C ARG A 204 -11.70 17.86 0.16
N LEU A 205 -12.26 16.73 -0.27
CA LEU A 205 -13.15 16.69 -1.43
C LEU A 205 -14.56 17.20 -1.11
N THR A 206 -15.05 17.08 0.12
CA THR A 206 -16.41 17.53 0.46
C THR A 206 -16.42 18.83 1.26
N GLY A 207 -15.31 19.18 1.90
CA GLY A 207 -15.25 20.26 2.89
C GLY A 207 -15.95 19.92 4.22
N LYS A 208 -16.46 18.68 4.36
CA LYS A 208 -17.27 18.24 5.51
C LYS A 208 -16.54 17.11 6.25
N ILE A 209 -15.80 17.49 7.28
CA ILE A 209 -15.03 16.54 8.10
C ILE A 209 -15.88 15.47 8.80
N TRP A 210 -17.09 15.80 9.26
CA TRP A 210 -17.98 14.83 9.89
C TRP A 210 -18.41 13.74 8.88
N ALA A 211 -18.73 14.12 7.65
CA ALA A 211 -19.12 13.18 6.58
C ALA A 211 -17.93 12.28 6.20
N ALA A 212 -16.73 12.85 6.22
CA ALA A 212 -15.51 12.11 6.00
C ALA A 212 -15.26 11.06 7.10
N PHE A 213 -15.47 11.41 8.38
CA PHE A 213 -15.42 10.45 9.48
C PHE A 213 -16.48 9.35 9.33
N VAL A 214 -17.72 9.69 8.94
CA VAL A 214 -18.76 8.70 8.67
C VAL A 214 -18.31 7.75 7.55
N ALA A 215 -17.73 8.25 6.46
CA ALA A 215 -17.20 7.41 5.39
C ALA A 215 -16.09 6.45 5.88
N GLY A 216 -15.21 6.93 6.76
CA GLY A 216 -14.19 6.10 7.42
C GLY A 216 -14.81 5.01 8.29
N ILE A 217 -15.78 5.36 9.13
CA ILE A 217 -16.42 4.44 10.09
C ILE A 217 -17.25 3.36 9.39
N VAL A 218 -17.97 3.76 8.34
CA VAL A 218 -18.86 2.88 7.60
C VAL A 218 -18.08 1.76 6.88
N LEU A 219 -16.78 1.96 6.63
CA LEU A 219 -15.89 0.97 6.02
C LEU A 219 -15.84 -0.34 6.82
N PHE A 220 -15.90 -0.27 8.15
CA PHE A 220 -15.90 -1.45 9.00
C PHE A 220 -17.09 -2.37 8.77
N PHE A 221 -18.22 -1.79 8.39
CA PHE A 221 -19.46 -2.52 8.16
C PHE A 221 -19.59 -3.05 6.73
N VAL A 222 -18.55 -2.91 5.90
CA VAL A 222 -18.47 -3.52 4.57
C VAL A 222 -17.90 -4.94 4.72
N PRO A 223 -18.70 -6.01 4.49
CA PRO A 223 -18.27 -7.37 4.78
C PRO A 223 -16.97 -7.78 4.07
N GLN A 224 -16.85 -7.40 2.79
CA GLN A 224 -15.64 -7.63 1.98
C GLN A 224 -14.36 -7.03 2.58
N ILE A 225 -14.47 -6.01 3.42
CA ILE A 225 -13.33 -5.33 4.04
C ILE A 225 -12.94 -5.95 5.38
N THR A 226 -13.90 -6.47 6.15
CA THR A 226 -13.68 -6.83 7.56
C THR A 226 -13.91 -8.28 7.93
N VAL A 227 -14.79 -9.02 7.26
CA VAL A 227 -15.19 -10.38 7.69
C VAL A 227 -15.07 -11.45 6.61
N GLU A 228 -15.20 -11.09 5.33
CA GLU A 228 -15.13 -12.05 4.23
C GLU A 228 -13.71 -12.53 3.96
N VAL A 229 -13.60 -13.65 3.25
CA VAL A 229 -12.30 -14.16 2.77
C VAL A 229 -11.72 -13.14 1.79
N GLY A 230 -10.52 -12.63 2.09
CA GLY A 230 -9.90 -11.51 1.36
C GLY A 230 -9.90 -10.17 2.10
N SER A 231 -10.57 -10.11 3.24
CA SER A 231 -10.58 -8.95 4.12
C SER A 231 -9.23 -8.70 4.82
N VAL A 232 -9.14 -7.55 5.48
CA VAL A 232 -7.92 -7.12 6.17
C VAL A 232 -7.52 -8.04 7.34
N ILE A 233 -8.46 -8.79 7.92
CA ILE A 233 -8.20 -9.66 9.07
C ILE A 233 -7.46 -10.96 8.68
N PHE A 234 -7.51 -11.36 7.40
CA PHE A 234 -6.90 -12.60 6.93
C PHE A 234 -5.51 -12.40 6.29
N GLY A 235 -5.03 -11.16 6.23
CA GLY A 235 -3.68 -10.86 5.75
C GLY A 235 -3.47 -10.97 4.24
N TYR A 236 -4.48 -10.59 3.46
CA TYR A 236 -4.40 -10.62 1.99
C TYR A 236 -3.79 -9.30 1.51
N ALA A 237 -3.00 -9.37 0.43
CA ALA A 237 -2.35 -8.17 -0.13
C ALA A 237 -3.32 -7.24 -0.90
N ASP A 238 -4.55 -7.70 -1.17
CA ASP A 238 -5.60 -6.93 -1.82
C ASP A 238 -5.97 -5.66 -1.06
N PHE A 239 -6.03 -5.75 0.27
CA PHE A 239 -6.35 -4.58 1.10
C PHE A 239 -5.19 -3.57 1.15
N PRO A 240 -3.92 -3.94 1.42
CA PRO A 240 -2.78 -3.04 1.22
C PRO A 240 -2.77 -2.39 -0.18
N LEU A 241 -2.98 -3.17 -1.24
CA LEU A 241 -3.02 -2.66 -2.62
C LEU A 241 -4.12 -1.62 -2.80
N SER A 242 -5.32 -1.86 -2.26
CA SER A 242 -6.44 -0.92 -2.34
C SER A 242 -6.15 0.38 -1.59
N VAL A 243 -5.41 0.34 -0.47
CA VAL A 243 -4.99 1.53 0.29
C VAL A 243 -3.99 2.37 -0.51
N PHE A 244 -3.01 1.74 -1.18
CA PHE A 244 -2.13 2.46 -2.11
C PHE A 244 -2.91 3.09 -3.26
N TYR A 245 -3.92 2.39 -3.78
CA TYR A 245 -4.74 2.87 -4.89
C TYR A 245 -5.66 4.04 -4.46
N LEU A 246 -6.28 3.93 -3.28
CA LEU A 246 -7.03 5.00 -2.63
C LEU A 246 -6.18 6.25 -2.48
N ALA A 247 -4.95 6.11 -1.96
CA ALA A 247 -4.03 7.22 -1.84
C ALA A 247 -3.70 7.84 -3.21
N ALA A 248 -3.32 7.02 -4.19
CA ALA A 248 -3.00 7.50 -5.53
C ALA A 248 -4.15 8.29 -6.15
N ILE A 249 -5.33 7.68 -6.31
CA ILE A 249 -6.48 8.34 -6.94
C ILE A 249 -6.99 9.51 -6.09
N GLY A 250 -7.08 9.36 -4.77
CA GLY A 250 -7.56 10.41 -3.88
C GLY A 250 -6.72 11.68 -3.91
N TYR A 251 -5.38 11.55 -3.90
CA TYR A 251 -4.50 12.71 -4.06
C TYR A 251 -4.45 13.26 -5.48
N LEU A 252 -4.68 12.43 -6.50
CA LEU A 252 -4.86 12.93 -7.87
C LEU A 252 -6.12 13.81 -7.97
N LEU A 253 -7.22 13.40 -7.35
CA LEU A 253 -8.46 14.19 -7.28
C LEU A 253 -8.25 15.49 -6.50
N CYS A 254 -7.54 15.45 -5.37
CA CYS A 254 -7.17 16.65 -4.61
C CYS A 254 -6.30 17.59 -5.44
N ALA A 255 -5.31 17.08 -6.18
CA ALA A 255 -4.45 17.85 -7.06
C ALA A 255 -5.23 18.49 -8.24
N ASN A 256 -6.27 17.83 -8.73
CA ASN A 256 -7.12 18.36 -9.79
C ASN A 256 -8.01 19.51 -9.28
N ARG A 257 -8.51 19.43 -8.04
CA ARG A 257 -9.31 20.51 -7.43
C ARG A 257 -8.47 21.72 -7.01
N ASN A 258 -7.24 21.48 -6.58
CA ASN A 258 -6.34 22.53 -6.13
C ASN A 258 -5.08 22.53 -7.02
N SER A 259 -5.20 23.14 -8.21
CA SER A 259 -4.16 23.14 -9.24
C SER A 259 -2.83 23.74 -8.78
N ASP A 260 -2.89 24.67 -7.82
CA ASP A 260 -1.73 25.41 -7.34
C ASP A 260 -0.91 24.59 -6.34
N ASN A 261 -1.54 23.59 -5.70
CA ASN A 261 -0.87 22.71 -4.77
C ASN A 261 -0.25 21.49 -5.46
N ASN A 262 1.05 21.60 -5.76
CA ASN A 262 1.81 20.52 -6.38
C ASN A 262 2.13 19.36 -5.43
N ASP A 263 1.96 19.52 -4.12
CA ASP A 263 2.29 18.48 -3.15
C ASP A 263 1.31 17.31 -3.22
N PHE A 264 0.03 17.55 -3.48
CA PHE A 264 -0.92 16.45 -3.72
C PHE A 264 -0.56 15.63 -4.96
N PHE A 265 -0.11 16.29 -6.03
CA PHE A 265 0.32 15.56 -7.22
C PHE A 265 1.58 14.73 -6.95
N ARG A 266 2.50 15.23 -6.11
CA ARG A 266 3.69 14.48 -5.69
C ARG A 266 3.33 13.28 -4.82
N THR A 267 2.38 13.44 -3.90
CA THR A 267 1.86 12.32 -3.11
C THR A 267 1.23 11.26 -4.00
N TYR A 268 0.39 11.66 -4.97
CA TYR A 268 -0.12 10.77 -6.01
C TYR A 268 1.02 10.02 -6.72
N ALA A 269 2.05 10.73 -7.18
CA ALA A 269 3.17 10.13 -7.90
C ALA A 269 3.91 9.05 -7.09
N VAL A 270 4.12 9.30 -5.79
CA VAL A 270 4.77 8.34 -4.88
C VAL A 270 3.90 7.11 -4.69
N CYS A 271 2.62 7.28 -4.35
CA CYS A 271 1.70 6.16 -4.16
C CYS A 271 1.51 5.35 -5.46
N LEU A 272 1.41 6.04 -6.59
CA LEU A 272 1.38 5.44 -7.92
C LEU A 272 2.61 4.56 -8.14
N ALA A 273 3.82 5.06 -7.86
CA ALA A 273 5.05 4.32 -8.10
C ALA A 273 5.08 2.95 -7.41
N PHE A 274 4.52 2.83 -6.20
CA PHE A 274 4.53 1.59 -5.43
C PHE A 274 3.41 0.60 -5.78
N LEU A 275 2.35 1.00 -6.49
CA LEU A 275 1.26 0.10 -6.85
C LEU A 275 1.75 -1.23 -7.49
N PRO A 276 2.64 -1.22 -8.51
CA PRO A 276 3.12 -2.44 -9.12
C PRO A 276 4.03 -3.29 -8.21
N TRP A 277 4.50 -2.73 -7.10
CA TRP A 277 5.37 -3.41 -6.15
C TRP A 277 4.59 -4.15 -5.05
N VAL A 278 3.32 -3.82 -4.83
CA VAL A 278 2.52 -4.43 -3.76
C VAL A 278 2.04 -5.84 -4.14
N LYS A 279 1.47 -5.95 -5.34
CA LYS A 279 0.85 -7.16 -5.89
C LYS A 279 0.82 -7.04 -7.42
N ARG A 280 0.79 -8.15 -8.16
CA ARG A 280 0.88 -8.17 -9.64
C ARG A 280 -0.22 -7.34 -10.30
N GLU A 281 -1.44 -7.41 -9.78
CA GLU A 281 -2.63 -6.68 -10.20
C GLU A 281 -2.44 -5.16 -10.06
N GLY A 282 -1.50 -4.73 -9.20
CA GLY A 282 -1.08 -3.36 -9.07
C GLY A 282 -0.50 -2.75 -10.35
N VAL A 283 -0.03 -3.55 -11.32
CA VAL A 283 0.34 -3.07 -12.66
C VAL A 283 -0.88 -2.53 -13.41
N ILE A 284 -2.03 -3.21 -13.30
CA ILE A 284 -3.28 -2.79 -13.94
C ILE A 284 -3.78 -1.50 -13.30
N LEU A 285 -3.80 -1.46 -11.96
CA LEU A 285 -4.20 -0.28 -11.21
C LEU A 285 -3.26 0.91 -11.47
N TRP A 286 -1.95 0.66 -11.57
CA TRP A 286 -0.97 1.67 -11.97
C TRP A 286 -1.29 2.23 -13.36
N LEU A 287 -1.58 1.37 -14.34
CA LEU A 287 -1.90 1.81 -15.69
C LEU A 287 -3.15 2.70 -15.72
N ILE A 288 -4.23 2.28 -15.03
CA ILE A 288 -5.47 3.06 -14.93
C ILE A 288 -5.19 4.41 -14.26
N ALA A 289 -4.54 4.42 -13.10
CA ALA A 289 -4.21 5.63 -12.37
C ALA A 289 -3.26 6.54 -13.16
N ALA A 290 -2.31 5.99 -13.91
CA ALA A 290 -1.41 6.73 -14.79
C ALA A 290 -2.17 7.40 -15.94
N ILE A 291 -3.10 6.71 -16.59
CA ILE A 291 -3.97 7.28 -17.63
C ILE A 291 -4.80 8.43 -17.05
N CYS A 292 -5.39 8.26 -15.86
CA CYS A 292 -6.07 9.34 -15.16
C CYS A 292 -5.13 10.53 -14.89
N GLY A 293 -3.89 10.26 -14.47
CA GLY A 293 -2.86 11.28 -14.26
C GLY A 293 -2.53 12.06 -15.53
N VAL A 294 -2.33 11.37 -16.66
CA VAL A 294 -2.12 11.99 -17.98
C VAL A 294 -3.30 12.88 -18.36
N PHE A 295 -4.53 12.38 -18.17
CA PHE A 295 -5.74 13.15 -18.45
C PHE A 295 -5.83 14.41 -17.58
N VAL A 296 -5.53 14.32 -16.29
CA VAL A 296 -5.49 15.48 -15.38
C VAL A 296 -4.41 16.47 -15.80
N ILE A 297 -3.19 16.02 -16.13
CA ILE A 297 -2.10 16.89 -16.62
C ILE A 297 -2.54 17.65 -17.87
N TRP A 298 -3.12 16.93 -18.84
CA TRP A 298 -3.58 17.50 -20.09
C TRP A 298 -4.72 18.51 -19.88
N ARG A 299 -5.76 18.13 -19.13
CA ARG A 299 -6.94 18.98 -18.86
C ARG A 299 -6.57 20.23 -18.05
N SER A 300 -5.69 20.10 -17.07
CA SER A 300 -5.23 21.22 -16.23
C SER A 300 -4.13 22.06 -16.88
N LYS A 301 -3.75 21.76 -18.15
CA LYS A 301 -2.67 22.44 -18.89
C LYS A 301 -1.35 22.50 -18.11
N ARG A 302 -1.08 21.49 -17.27
CA ARG A 302 0.18 21.38 -16.53
C ARG A 302 1.32 21.10 -17.50
N SER A 303 2.54 21.47 -17.09
CA SER A 303 3.74 21.18 -17.89
C SER A 303 3.87 19.68 -18.19
N PRO A 304 4.30 19.28 -19.41
CA PRO A 304 4.53 17.87 -19.73
C PRO A 304 5.60 17.22 -18.84
N LYS A 305 6.43 18.01 -18.14
CA LYS A 305 7.38 17.50 -17.14
C LYS A 305 6.70 16.67 -16.04
N TYR A 306 5.42 16.88 -15.76
CA TYR A 306 4.66 16.08 -14.79
C TYR A 306 4.49 14.62 -15.24
N LEU A 307 4.67 14.29 -16.53
CA LEU A 307 4.67 12.92 -17.02
C LEU A 307 5.85 12.10 -16.46
N SER A 308 6.94 12.75 -16.01
CA SER A 308 8.06 12.04 -15.37
C SER A 308 7.65 11.36 -14.06
N ALA A 309 6.55 11.79 -13.44
CA ALA A 309 5.97 11.16 -12.26
C ALA A 309 5.53 9.71 -12.49
N LEU A 310 5.30 9.32 -13.76
CA LEU A 310 4.93 7.96 -14.12
C LEU A 310 6.15 7.02 -14.18
N LEU A 311 7.35 7.57 -14.40
CA LEU A 311 8.55 6.78 -14.64
C LEU A 311 8.93 5.82 -13.49
N PRO A 312 8.86 6.21 -12.20
CA PRO A 312 9.29 5.32 -11.12
C PRO A 312 8.51 4.00 -11.07
N GLY A 313 7.17 4.05 -11.24
CA GLY A 313 6.35 2.84 -11.29
C GLY A 313 6.68 1.97 -12.50
N LEU A 314 6.88 2.59 -13.68
CA LEU A 314 7.33 1.87 -14.87
C LEU A 314 8.71 1.21 -14.65
N CYS A 315 9.65 1.91 -14.01
CA CYS A 315 10.97 1.37 -13.68
C CYS A 315 10.85 0.15 -12.76
N ILE A 316 9.98 0.18 -11.75
CA ILE A 316 9.72 -0.97 -10.87
C ILE A 316 9.16 -2.14 -11.66
N VAL A 317 8.17 -1.92 -12.54
CA VAL A 317 7.59 -2.96 -13.40
C VAL A 317 8.66 -3.62 -14.27
N LEU A 318 9.48 -2.81 -14.93
CA LEU A 318 10.54 -3.30 -15.82
C LEU A 318 11.62 -4.04 -15.03
N ALA A 319 12.08 -3.48 -13.91
CA ALA A 319 13.11 -4.10 -13.09
C ALA A 319 12.66 -5.46 -12.52
N TRP A 320 11.42 -5.55 -12.02
CA TRP A 320 10.87 -6.80 -11.53
C TRP A 320 10.72 -7.85 -12.64
N ARG A 321 10.23 -7.45 -13.82
CA ARG A 321 10.13 -8.37 -14.99
C ARG A 321 11.48 -8.85 -15.47
N ILE A 322 12.47 -7.97 -15.54
CA ILE A 322 13.84 -8.34 -15.90
C ILE A 322 14.39 -9.33 -14.87
N TYR A 323 14.22 -9.06 -13.58
CA TYR A 323 14.64 -9.98 -12.51
C TYR A 323 13.99 -11.36 -12.66
N LEU A 324 12.67 -11.45 -12.79
CA LEU A 324 11.97 -12.72 -12.98
C LEU A 324 12.45 -13.48 -14.23
N SER A 325 12.71 -12.75 -15.32
CA SER A 325 13.24 -13.35 -16.55
C SER A 325 14.66 -13.90 -16.36
N GLN A 326 15.53 -13.18 -15.65
CA GLN A 326 16.92 -13.60 -15.44
C GLN A 326 17.01 -14.82 -14.51
N ILE A 327 16.14 -14.90 -13.52
CA ILE A 327 16.10 -16.05 -12.59
C ILE A 327 15.30 -17.23 -13.15
N HIS A 328 14.71 -17.12 -14.34
CA HIS A 328 13.85 -18.15 -14.94
C HIS A 328 12.67 -18.52 -14.01
N ALA A 329 12.00 -17.51 -13.48
CA ALA A 329 10.86 -17.72 -12.59
C ALA A 329 9.74 -18.48 -13.30
N VAL A 330 9.15 -19.45 -12.59
CA VAL A 330 7.97 -20.18 -13.06
C VAL A 330 6.79 -19.23 -13.18
N SER A 331 6.15 -19.24 -14.33
CA SER A 331 4.93 -18.46 -14.58
C SER A 331 3.74 -19.06 -13.83
N SER A 332 2.98 -18.22 -13.11
CA SER A 332 1.66 -18.61 -12.60
C SER A 332 0.74 -19.03 -13.76
N SER A 333 -0.01 -20.13 -13.61
CA SER A 333 -0.99 -20.57 -14.61
C SER A 333 -2.22 -19.68 -14.71
N ASP A 334 -2.47 -18.85 -13.69
CA ASP A 334 -3.75 -18.17 -13.52
C ASP A 334 -3.92 -16.93 -14.42
N PHE A 335 -2.82 -16.44 -14.98
CA PHE A 335 -2.80 -15.24 -15.80
C PHE A 335 -2.18 -15.51 -17.16
N MET A 336 -2.93 -15.24 -18.22
CA MET A 336 -2.39 -15.18 -19.57
C MET A 336 -1.41 -14.01 -19.70
N GLU A 337 -0.44 -14.16 -20.61
CA GLU A 337 0.42 -13.04 -20.99
C GLU A 337 -0.40 -11.90 -21.61
N ILE A 338 -0.09 -10.67 -21.19
CA ILE A 338 -0.72 -9.47 -21.73
C ILE A 338 -0.09 -9.16 -23.09
N ASN A 339 -0.70 -9.66 -24.16
CA ASN A 339 -0.32 -9.35 -25.54
C ASN A 339 -1.56 -9.16 -26.43
N LEU A 340 -1.40 -8.51 -27.59
CA LEU A 340 -2.51 -8.19 -28.49
C LEU A 340 -3.20 -9.44 -29.03
N VAL A 341 -2.47 -10.55 -29.18
CA VAL A 341 -3.01 -11.82 -29.67
C VAL A 341 -4.00 -12.39 -28.65
N ASN A 342 -3.60 -12.49 -27.38
CA ASN A 342 -4.44 -12.97 -26.29
C ASN A 342 -5.64 -12.04 -26.06
N LEU A 343 -5.44 -10.72 -26.15
CA LEU A 343 -6.54 -9.75 -26.03
C LEU A 343 -7.58 -9.93 -27.15
N ARG A 344 -7.13 -10.02 -28.40
CA ARG A 344 -8.02 -10.25 -29.55
C ARG A 344 -8.73 -11.59 -29.46
N ALA A 345 -8.02 -12.65 -29.06
CA ALA A 345 -8.58 -13.99 -28.91
C ALA A 345 -9.66 -14.04 -27.82
N ASN A 346 -9.53 -13.22 -26.76
CA ASN A 346 -10.44 -13.23 -25.62
C ASN A 346 -11.43 -12.06 -25.59
N ILE A 347 -11.48 -11.19 -26.61
CA ILE A 347 -12.35 -10.00 -26.61
C ILE A 347 -13.84 -10.34 -26.46
N HIS A 348 -14.25 -11.50 -26.98
CA HIS A 348 -15.61 -12.02 -26.86
C HIS A 348 -16.03 -12.28 -25.40
N ARG A 349 -15.06 -12.45 -24.48
CA ARG A 349 -15.31 -12.64 -23.04
C ARG A 349 -15.59 -11.33 -22.30
N LEU A 350 -15.38 -10.18 -22.94
CA LEU A 350 -15.56 -8.87 -22.30
C LEU A 350 -17.00 -8.68 -21.78
N GLY A 351 -18.02 -9.10 -22.55
CA GLY A 351 -19.41 -9.04 -22.13
C GLY A 351 -19.68 -9.83 -20.84
N PRO A 352 -19.38 -11.15 -20.82
CA PRO A 352 -19.49 -11.96 -19.61
C PRO A 352 -18.67 -11.43 -18.42
N ILE A 353 -17.45 -10.95 -18.64
CA ILE A 353 -16.61 -10.37 -17.57
C ILE A 353 -17.25 -9.11 -16.99
N LEU A 354 -17.72 -8.19 -17.84
CA LEU A 354 -18.40 -6.97 -17.40
C LEU A 354 -19.72 -7.29 -16.67
N SER A 355 -20.46 -8.29 -17.15
CA SER A 355 -21.67 -8.78 -16.50
C SER A 355 -21.38 -9.37 -15.13
N GLY A 356 -20.36 -10.23 -15.02
CA GLY A 356 -19.91 -10.80 -13.75
C GLY A 356 -19.45 -9.72 -12.77
N PHE A 357 -18.63 -8.79 -13.25
CA PHE A 357 -18.18 -7.64 -12.45
C PHE A 357 -19.35 -6.79 -11.95
N ALA A 358 -20.33 -6.47 -12.82
CA ALA A 358 -21.51 -5.72 -12.41
C ALA A 358 -22.36 -6.48 -11.38
N SER A 359 -22.52 -7.79 -11.56
CA SER A 359 -23.20 -8.65 -10.59
C SER A 359 -22.50 -8.63 -9.23
N GLU A 360 -21.18 -8.82 -9.21
CA GLU A 360 -20.39 -8.83 -7.98
C GLU A 360 -20.38 -7.46 -7.29
N PHE A 361 -20.25 -6.37 -8.06
CA PHE A 361 -20.25 -5.00 -7.52
C PHE A 361 -21.61 -4.58 -6.94
N THR A 362 -22.70 -5.20 -7.38
CA THR A 362 -24.06 -4.93 -6.89
C THR A 362 -24.54 -5.95 -5.87
N ASP A 363 -23.74 -6.97 -5.55
CA ASP A 363 -24.10 -7.99 -4.57
C ASP A 363 -24.04 -7.41 -3.15
N LEU A 364 -25.22 -7.16 -2.58
CA LEU A 364 -25.36 -6.64 -1.23
C LEU A 364 -24.93 -7.63 -0.15
N ASN A 365 -24.81 -8.93 -0.46
CA ASN A 365 -24.26 -9.90 0.50
C ASN A 365 -22.74 -9.70 0.66
N VAL A 366 -22.05 -9.35 -0.43
CA VAL A 366 -20.61 -9.12 -0.45
C VAL A 366 -20.24 -7.74 0.09
N TRP A 367 -20.92 -6.70 -0.41
CA TRP A 367 -20.55 -5.30 -0.11
C TRP A 367 -21.36 -4.67 1.01
N GLY A 368 -22.56 -5.18 1.30
CA GLY A 368 -23.50 -4.55 2.23
C GLY A 368 -24.03 -3.21 1.73
N LEU A 369 -25.08 -2.69 2.39
CA LEU A 369 -25.63 -1.36 2.10
C LEU A 369 -24.65 -0.23 2.46
N PHE A 370 -23.74 -0.50 3.39
CA PHE A 370 -22.77 0.44 3.91
C PHE A 370 -21.75 0.88 2.85
N TRP A 371 -21.44 0.03 1.87
CA TRP A 371 -20.60 0.41 0.73
C TRP A 371 -21.17 1.62 -0.03
N LEU A 372 -22.48 1.63 -0.27
CA LEU A 372 -23.16 2.75 -0.94
C LEU A 372 -23.16 4.01 -0.08
N VAL A 373 -23.36 3.86 1.23
CA VAL A 373 -23.33 4.99 2.18
C VAL A 373 -21.94 5.62 2.22
N ALA A 374 -20.88 4.82 2.23
CA ALA A 374 -19.50 5.31 2.18
C ALA A 374 -19.23 6.08 0.88
N GLY A 375 -19.72 5.59 -0.26
CA GLY A 375 -19.62 6.27 -1.55
C GLY A 375 -20.39 7.60 -1.57
N LEU A 376 -21.63 7.61 -1.07
CA LEU A 376 -22.48 8.81 -1.02
C LEU A 376 -21.95 9.86 -0.05
N ALA A 377 -21.30 9.47 1.05
CA ALA A 377 -20.66 10.40 1.97
C ALA A 377 -19.47 11.17 1.34
N GLY A 378 -18.94 10.68 0.22
CA GLY A 378 -17.86 11.30 -0.56
C GLY A 378 -18.32 12.25 -1.68
N VAL A 379 -19.62 12.38 -1.92
CA VAL A 379 -20.25 13.30 -2.89
C VAL A 379 -20.83 14.50 -2.15
#